data_AF-A0A5J4RX56-F1
#
_entry.id   AF-A0A5J4RX56-F1
#
_cell.length_a   1.000
_cell.length_b   1.000
_cell.length_c   1.000
_cell.angle_alpha   90.00
_cell.angle_beta   90.00
_cell.angle_gamma   90.00
#
_symmetry.space_group_name_H-M   'P 1'
#
loop_
_entity.id
_entity.type
_entity.pdbx_description
1 polymer ?
#
loop_
_entity_poly.entity_id
_entity_poly.type
_entity_poly.pdbx_seq_one_letter_code
_entity_poly.pdbx_strand_id
1 'polypeptide(L)'
;MGLFNFFRRNKAKESDLPEIKKEDFADDSNLSDKNNVITITYGTGKPIDLIYSYLEEDYESKGYNDALCNPDNSYKEMNKKWIKSGLEVKLKRVILIYGDKLSEIDFHIKSRAEAGLIDIVKDLESKKDILEKHVDTLAQMENEIQDDNVFYISRMLTSYERGFLRGLAALSLETVKIKQL
;
A
#
# COMPACT_ATOMS: atom_id res chain seq x y z
N MET A 1 28.29 41.52 -57.28
CA MET A 1 27.80 42.87 -56.94
C MET A 1 26.34 42.94 -57.36
N GLY A 2 25.29 43.08 -56.55
CA GLY A 2 25.06 43.23 -55.11
C GLY A 2 23.62 42.72 -54.80
N LEU A 3 23.40 42.05 -53.67
CA LEU A 3 22.95 42.60 -52.36
C LEU A 3 21.41 42.73 -52.19
N PHE A 4 20.85 41.66 -51.58
CA PHE A 4 19.81 41.55 -50.54
C PHE A 4 18.68 42.57 -50.30
N ASN A 5 17.51 41.94 -50.02
CA ASN A 5 16.42 42.26 -49.10
C ASN A 5 15.43 43.38 -49.44
N PHE A 6 14.13 43.05 -49.48
CA PHE A 6 13.21 43.39 -48.37
C PHE A 6 11.81 42.72 -48.51
N PHE A 7 11.47 41.90 -47.51
CA PHE A 7 10.17 41.80 -46.84
C PHE A 7 8.92 42.40 -47.53
N ARG A 8 7.96 41.55 -47.90
CA ARG A 8 6.53 41.93 -47.85
C ARG A 8 5.65 40.76 -47.40
N ARG A 9 5.05 40.95 -46.23
CA ARG A 9 4.16 40.04 -45.51
C ARG A 9 2.70 40.32 -45.90
N ASN A 10 1.88 39.26 -45.73
CA ASN A 10 0.42 39.23 -45.51
C ASN A 10 -0.53 39.34 -46.71
N LYS A 11 -1.22 38.23 -47.04
CA LYS A 11 -2.48 37.79 -46.40
C LYS A 11 -2.79 36.35 -46.82
N ALA A 12 -2.64 35.39 -45.91
CA ALA A 12 -3.20 34.05 -46.07
C ALA A 12 -4.67 34.08 -45.63
N LYS A 13 -5.52 33.42 -46.42
CA LYS A 13 -6.97 33.28 -46.24
C LYS A 13 -7.28 32.56 -44.93
N GLU A 14 -8.24 33.10 -44.16
CA GLU A 14 -8.97 32.35 -43.12
C GLU A 14 -9.65 31.16 -43.81
N SER A 15 -9.24 29.96 -43.41
CA SER A 15 -9.93 28.71 -43.74
C SER A 15 -10.70 28.26 -42.51
N ASP A 16 -12.01 28.12 -42.70
CA ASP A 16 -13.05 27.56 -41.82
C ASP A 16 -12.51 26.72 -40.64
N LEU A 17 -12.59 27.30 -39.44
CA LEU A 17 -12.54 26.56 -38.19
C LEU A 17 -13.95 26.02 -37.90
N PRO A 18 -14.12 24.78 -37.41
CA PRO A 18 -15.42 24.24 -37.06
C PRO A 18 -16.05 25.07 -35.94
N GLU A 19 -17.33 25.43 -36.11
CA GLU A 19 -18.12 26.18 -35.14
C GLU A 19 -18.41 25.29 -33.92
N ILE A 20 -17.86 25.66 -32.76
CA ILE A 20 -17.98 24.87 -31.53
C ILE A 20 -19.44 24.97 -31.04
N LYS A 21 -20.12 23.83 -30.94
CA LYS A 21 -21.52 23.78 -30.52
C LYS A 21 -21.61 23.92 -29.00
N LYS A 22 -22.68 24.55 -28.52
CA LYS A 22 -22.95 24.75 -27.08
C LYS A 22 -23.04 23.43 -26.29
N GLU A 23 -23.32 22.33 -26.99
CA GLU A 23 -23.38 20.95 -26.50
C GLU A 23 -21.99 20.40 -26.10
N ASP A 24 -20.89 20.94 -26.64
CA ASP A 24 -19.51 20.56 -26.26
C ASP A 24 -19.08 21.18 -24.91
N PHE A 25 -19.91 22.06 -24.32
CA PHE A 25 -19.64 22.75 -23.06
C PHE A 25 -20.60 22.33 -21.92
N ALA A 26 -21.51 21.41 -22.17
CA ALA A 26 -22.42 20.90 -21.13
C ALA A 26 -21.72 19.79 -20.33
N ASP A 27 -21.14 20.15 -19.20
CA ASP A 27 -20.72 19.19 -18.18
C ASP A 27 -21.94 18.81 -17.34
N ASP A 28 -22.68 17.79 -17.78
CA ASP A 28 -23.77 17.17 -17.03
C ASP A 28 -23.23 16.20 -15.94
N SER A 29 -22.08 16.49 -15.34
CA SER A 29 -21.69 15.85 -14.08
C SER A 29 -22.61 16.35 -12.97
N ASN A 30 -23.65 15.57 -12.71
CA ASN A 30 -24.43 15.67 -11.49
C ASN A 30 -23.48 15.49 -10.28
N LEU A 31 -23.03 16.62 -9.73
CA LEU A 31 -22.38 16.73 -8.42
C LEU A 31 -23.44 16.53 -7.33
N SER A 32 -24.04 15.33 -7.27
CA SER A 32 -24.83 14.93 -6.11
C SER A 32 -24.00 14.03 -5.22
N ASP A 33 -23.60 14.60 -4.07
CA ASP A 33 -23.54 13.91 -2.78
C ASP A 33 -22.88 12.54 -2.76
N LYS A 34 -21.55 12.52 -2.79
CA LYS A 34 -20.79 11.50 -2.04
C LYS A 34 -19.66 12.20 -1.32
N ASN A 35 -19.67 12.08 0.01
CA ASN A 35 -18.52 12.33 0.86
C ASN A 35 -17.31 11.61 0.25
N ASN A 36 -16.50 12.36 -0.48
CA ASN A 36 -15.33 11.83 -1.14
C ASN A 36 -14.27 11.67 -0.04
N VAL A 37 -14.39 10.60 0.73
CA VAL A 37 -13.27 10.08 1.51
C VAL A 37 -12.19 9.81 0.48
N ILE A 38 -11.21 10.71 0.41
CA ILE A 38 -10.00 10.48 -0.36
C ILE A 38 -9.27 9.39 0.40
N THR A 39 -9.51 8.12 0.05
CA THR A 39 -8.65 7.03 0.48
C THR A 39 -7.34 7.21 -0.28
N ILE A 40 -6.40 7.95 0.31
CA ILE A 40 -5.03 7.99 -0.18
C ILE A 40 -4.46 6.60 0.12
N THR A 41 -4.48 5.71 -0.89
CA THR A 41 -3.73 4.47 -0.83
C THR A 41 -2.25 4.84 -0.92
N TYR A 42 -1.58 4.97 0.23
CA TYR A 42 -0.14 5.08 0.30
C TYR A 42 0.46 3.74 -0.13
N GLY A 43 0.75 3.59 -1.41
CA GLY A 43 1.35 2.39 -1.98
C GLY A 43 2.35 2.77 -3.07
N THR A 44 3.54 2.20 -2.99
CA THR A 44 4.58 2.36 -4.01
C THR A 44 4.39 1.42 -5.22
N GLY A 45 3.36 0.57 -5.18
CA GLY A 45 3.12 -0.51 -6.13
C GLY A 45 4.07 -1.70 -5.93
N LYS A 46 4.77 -1.75 -4.79
CA LYS A 46 5.81 -2.76 -4.52
C LYS A 46 5.27 -3.89 -3.65
N PRO A 47 5.88 -5.09 -3.72
CA PRO A 47 5.50 -6.22 -2.87
C PRO A 47 5.47 -5.90 -1.36
N ILE A 48 6.33 -4.98 -0.91
CA ILE A 48 6.40 -4.56 0.50
C ILE A 48 5.13 -3.82 0.98
N ASP A 49 4.36 -3.21 0.07
CA ASP A 49 3.11 -2.54 0.43
C ASP A 49 2.08 -3.53 1.01
N LEU A 50 2.18 -4.83 0.68
CA LEU A 50 1.37 -5.89 1.28
C LEU A 50 1.61 -6.04 2.79
N ILE A 51 2.84 -5.76 3.24
CA ILE A 51 3.20 -5.83 4.66
C ILE A 51 2.64 -4.60 5.37
N TYR A 52 2.91 -3.41 4.84
CA TYR A 52 2.46 -2.16 5.44
C TYR A 52 0.94 -2.06 5.50
N SER A 53 0.23 -2.44 4.43
CA SER A 53 -1.24 -2.48 4.45
C SER A 53 -1.80 -3.42 5.52
N TYR A 54 -1.12 -4.53 5.83
CA TYR A 54 -1.54 -5.43 6.89
C TYR A 54 -1.26 -4.88 8.30
N LEU A 55 -0.14 -4.16 8.46
CA LEU A 55 0.22 -3.49 9.72
C LEU A 55 -0.68 -2.27 10.02
N GLU A 56 -1.19 -1.62 8.98
CA GLU A 56 -2.08 -0.47 9.08
C GLU A 56 -3.55 -0.84 9.30
N GLU A 57 -3.91 -2.11 9.14
CA GLU A 57 -5.27 -2.60 9.34
C GLU A 57 -5.74 -2.36 10.79
N ASP A 58 -6.98 -1.87 10.94
CA ASP A 58 -7.60 -1.66 12.25
C ASP A 58 -8.35 -2.92 12.69
N TYR A 59 -7.79 -3.61 13.68
CA TYR A 59 -8.34 -4.86 14.22
C TYR A 59 -9.36 -4.64 15.33
N GLU A 60 -9.73 -3.40 15.65
CA GLU A 60 -10.65 -3.08 16.74
C GLU A 60 -12.04 -3.69 16.51
N SER A 61 -12.58 -3.57 15.30
CA SER A 61 -13.89 -4.14 14.96
C SER A 61 -13.88 -5.66 15.09
N LYS A 62 -12.78 -6.31 14.68
CA LYS A 62 -12.61 -7.76 14.84
C LYS A 62 -12.59 -8.15 16.31
N GLY A 63 -11.78 -7.48 17.12
CA GLY A 63 -11.70 -7.73 18.56
C GLY A 63 -13.04 -7.55 19.26
N TYR A 64 -13.79 -6.49 18.91
CA TYR A 64 -15.12 -6.24 19.46
C TYR A 64 -16.09 -7.39 19.17
N ASN A 65 -16.18 -7.83 17.91
CA ASN A 65 -17.05 -8.92 17.51
C ASN A 65 -16.63 -10.26 18.14
N ASP A 66 -15.32 -10.52 18.22
CA ASP A 66 -14.78 -11.72 18.84
C ASP A 66 -15.15 -11.81 20.32
N ALA A 67 -15.12 -10.69 21.06
CA ALA A 67 -15.55 -10.66 22.46
C ALA A 67 -17.04 -10.92 22.65
N LEU A 68 -17.91 -10.46 21.73
CA LEU A 68 -19.34 -10.75 21.77
C LEU A 68 -19.64 -12.24 21.50
N CYS A 69 -18.83 -12.89 20.66
CA CYS A 69 -18.96 -14.32 20.35
C CYS A 69 -18.35 -15.22 21.44
N ASN A 70 -17.16 -14.88 21.92
CA ASN A 70 -16.44 -15.63 22.95
C ASN A 70 -15.62 -14.67 23.84
N PRO A 71 -16.11 -14.33 25.04
CA PRO A 71 -15.46 -13.37 25.93
C PRO A 71 -14.25 -13.93 26.70
N ASP A 72 -13.81 -15.17 26.42
CA ASP A 72 -12.68 -15.78 27.11
C ASP A 72 -11.34 -15.12 26.72
N ASN A 73 -10.49 -14.87 27.72
CA ASN A 73 -9.15 -14.34 27.52
C ASN A 73 -8.27 -15.32 26.72
N SER A 74 -8.49 -16.64 26.83
CA SER A 74 -7.75 -17.62 26.03
C SER A 74 -8.01 -17.44 24.53
N TYR A 75 -9.26 -17.10 24.15
CA TYR A 75 -9.66 -16.83 22.77
C TYR A 75 -9.02 -15.53 22.25
N LYS A 76 -8.98 -14.49 23.10
CA LYS A 76 -8.26 -13.23 22.81
C LYS A 76 -6.79 -13.48 22.47
N GLU A 77 -6.07 -14.22 23.32
CA GLU A 77 -4.65 -14.49 23.12
C GLU A 77 -4.38 -15.38 21.90
N MET A 78 -5.27 -16.35 21.61
CA MET A 78 -5.18 -17.16 20.39
C MET A 78 -5.31 -16.30 19.13
N ASN A 79 -6.27 -15.37 19.09
CA ASN A 79 -6.45 -14.49 17.96
C ASN A 79 -5.31 -13.49 17.77
N LYS A 80 -4.71 -12.98 18.86
CA LYS A 80 -3.47 -12.18 18.79
C LYS A 80 -2.34 -12.96 18.12
N LYS A 81 -2.17 -14.25 18.45
CA LYS A 81 -1.20 -15.13 17.77
C LYS A 81 -1.55 -15.31 16.29
N TRP A 82 -2.81 -15.51 15.95
CA TRP A 82 -3.23 -15.65 14.55
C TRP A 82 -2.94 -14.40 13.71
N ILE A 83 -3.16 -13.21 14.27
CA ILE A 83 -2.82 -11.94 13.60
C ILE A 83 -1.30 -11.87 13.34
N LYS A 84 -0.45 -12.21 14.32
CA LYS A 84 1.01 -12.28 14.10
C LYS A 84 1.39 -13.32 13.05
N SER A 85 0.85 -14.53 13.12
CA SER A 85 1.12 -15.56 12.11
C SER A 85 0.68 -15.13 10.70
N GLY A 86 -0.38 -14.33 10.59
CA GLY A 86 -0.78 -13.71 9.33
C GLY A 86 0.28 -12.76 8.77
N LEU A 87 0.90 -11.94 9.63
CA LEU A 87 2.03 -11.08 9.26
C LEU A 87 3.24 -11.90 8.83
N GLU A 88 3.59 -12.96 9.57
CA GLU A 88 4.70 -13.88 9.22
C GLU A 88 4.52 -14.48 7.82
N VAL A 89 3.31 -14.96 7.50
CA VAL A 89 3.02 -15.55 6.18
C VAL A 89 3.20 -14.51 5.07
N LYS A 90 2.77 -13.27 5.31
CA LYS A 90 2.93 -12.18 4.33
C LYS A 90 4.41 -11.81 4.16
N LEU A 91 5.18 -11.69 5.23
CA LEU A 91 6.63 -11.43 5.17
C LEU A 91 7.34 -12.49 4.34
N LYS A 92 7.13 -13.77 4.64
CA LYS A 92 7.72 -14.88 3.88
C LYS A 92 7.39 -14.82 2.40
N ARG A 93 6.13 -14.50 2.06
CA ARG A 93 5.72 -14.33 0.66
C ARG A 93 6.49 -13.20 -0.03
N VAL A 94 6.62 -12.05 0.64
CA VAL A 94 7.30 -10.88 0.07
C VAL A 94 8.80 -11.14 -0.08
N ILE A 95 9.43 -11.82 0.88
CA ILE A 95 10.83 -12.26 0.81
C ILE A 95 11.06 -13.15 -0.41
N LEU A 96 10.20 -14.14 -0.65
CA LEU A 96 10.27 -15.01 -1.85
C LEU A 96 10.21 -14.19 -3.14
N ILE A 97 9.25 -13.25 -3.25
CA ILE A 97 9.11 -12.40 -4.44
C ILE A 97 10.38 -11.57 -4.69
N TYR A 98 11.01 -11.03 -3.65
CA TYR A 98 12.25 -10.28 -3.82
C TYR A 98 13.45 -11.18 -4.13
N GLY A 99 13.51 -12.39 -3.58
CA GLY A 99 14.52 -13.39 -3.92
C GLY A 99 14.48 -13.82 -5.39
N ASP A 100 13.28 -14.04 -5.92
CA ASP A 100 13.08 -14.34 -7.35
C ASP A 100 13.56 -13.19 -8.24
N LYS A 101 13.22 -11.95 -7.87
CA LYS A 101 13.65 -10.74 -8.59
C LYS A 101 15.15 -10.50 -8.54
N LEU A 102 15.80 -10.77 -7.41
CA LEU A 102 17.26 -10.68 -7.29
C LEU A 102 17.94 -11.69 -8.21
N SER A 103 17.43 -12.93 -8.25
CA SER A 103 17.95 -13.97 -9.13
C SER A 103 17.80 -13.60 -10.62
N GLU A 104 16.68 -13.01 -11.00
CA GLU A 104 16.44 -12.51 -12.35
C GLU A 104 17.39 -11.36 -12.72
N ILE A 105 17.56 -10.39 -11.82
CA ILE A 105 18.50 -9.27 -12.02
C ILE A 105 19.93 -9.78 -12.16
N ASP A 106 20.36 -10.73 -11.33
CA ASP A 106 21.71 -11.30 -11.43
C ASP A 106 21.96 -12.00 -12.76
N PHE A 107 20.97 -12.76 -13.24
CA PHE A 107 21.04 -13.37 -14.56
C PHE A 107 21.18 -12.30 -15.66
N HIS A 108 20.41 -11.22 -15.58
CA HIS A 108 20.50 -10.13 -16.54
C HIS A 108 21.85 -9.41 -16.47
N ILE A 109 22.34 -9.04 -15.28
CA ILE A 109 23.67 -8.43 -15.10
C ILE A 109 24.74 -9.26 -15.82
N LYS A 110 24.78 -10.57 -15.54
CA LYS A 110 25.76 -11.49 -16.16
C LYS A 110 25.64 -11.51 -17.69
N SER A 111 24.43 -11.73 -18.21
CA SER A 111 24.18 -11.82 -19.65
C SER A 111 24.54 -10.52 -20.39
N ARG A 112 24.28 -9.35 -19.78
CA ARG A 112 24.57 -8.05 -20.41
C ARG A 112 26.04 -7.68 -20.30
N ALA A 113 26.71 -8.09 -19.22
CA ALA A 113 28.16 -7.96 -19.07
C ALA A 113 28.92 -8.76 -20.13
N GLU A 114 28.51 -10.01 -20.39
CA GLU A 114 29.07 -10.86 -21.45
C GLU A 114 28.89 -10.24 -22.85
N ALA A 115 27.80 -9.49 -23.06
CA ALA A 115 27.53 -8.75 -24.30
C ALA A 115 28.22 -7.37 -24.37
N GLY A 116 28.98 -6.96 -23.35
CA GLY A 116 29.69 -5.68 -23.30
C GLY A 116 28.78 -4.45 -23.08
N LEU A 117 27.55 -4.64 -22.60
CA LEU A 117 26.56 -3.57 -22.41
C LEU A 117 26.73 -2.85 -21.06
N ILE A 118 27.86 -2.15 -20.89
CA ILE A 118 28.33 -1.59 -19.61
C ILE A 118 27.30 -0.66 -18.95
N ASP A 119 26.67 0.24 -19.71
CA ASP A 119 25.70 1.19 -19.13
C ASP A 119 24.45 0.51 -18.58
N ILE A 120 24.00 -0.57 -19.24
CA ILE A 120 22.86 -1.37 -18.79
C ILE A 120 23.24 -2.17 -17.54
N VAL A 121 24.47 -2.70 -17.49
CA VAL A 121 24.98 -3.39 -16.29
C VAL A 121 24.93 -2.46 -15.08
N LYS A 122 25.41 -1.22 -15.21
CA LYS A 122 25.37 -0.24 -14.12
C LYS A 122 23.96 0.10 -13.66
N ASP A 123 23.01 0.25 -14.59
CA ASP A 123 21.60 0.48 -14.24
C ASP A 123 20.99 -0.72 -13.50
N LEU A 124 21.31 -1.94 -13.92
CA LEU A 124 20.85 -3.16 -13.26
C LEU A 124 21.48 -3.35 -11.88
N GLU A 125 22.76 -3.03 -11.71
CA GLU A 125 23.44 -3.02 -10.40
C GLU A 125 22.77 -2.02 -9.44
N SER A 126 22.46 -0.81 -9.91
CA SER A 126 21.73 0.17 -9.09
C SER A 126 20.35 -0.33 -8.67
N LYS A 127 19.63 -1.03 -9.56
CA LYS A 127 18.35 -1.66 -9.23
C LYS A 127 18.52 -2.80 -8.23
N LYS A 128 19.58 -3.61 -8.36
CA LYS A 128 19.93 -4.67 -7.44
C LYS A 128 20.12 -4.12 -6.03
N ASP A 129 20.91 -3.06 -5.87
CA ASP A 129 21.16 -2.41 -4.57
C ASP A 129 19.85 -1.98 -3.87
N ILE A 130 18.86 -1.52 -4.64
CA ILE A 130 17.55 -1.14 -4.10
C ILE A 130 16.78 -2.38 -3.63
N LEU A 131 16.81 -3.48 -4.39
CA LEU A 131 16.15 -4.73 -3.98
C LEU A 131 16.81 -5.32 -2.74
N GLU A 132 18.13 -5.31 -2.65
CA GLU A 132 18.88 -5.81 -1.49
C GLU A 132 18.48 -5.04 -0.22
N LYS A 133 18.40 -3.71 -0.29
CA LYS A 133 17.90 -2.89 0.84
C LYS A 133 16.48 -3.27 1.28
N HIS A 134 15.60 -3.61 0.33
CA HIS A 134 14.26 -4.09 0.67
C HIS A 134 14.30 -5.46 1.37
N VAL A 135 15.15 -6.38 0.90
CA VAL A 135 15.34 -7.69 1.54
C VAL A 135 15.90 -7.55 2.95
N ASP A 136 16.90 -6.69 3.15
CA ASP A 136 17.49 -6.42 4.46
C ASP A 136 16.43 -5.89 5.44
N THR A 137 15.59 -4.96 4.98
CA THR A 137 14.48 -4.43 5.78
C THR A 137 13.49 -5.54 6.16
N LEU A 138 13.15 -6.43 5.23
CA LEU A 138 12.23 -7.54 5.49
C LEU A 138 12.83 -8.58 6.44
N ALA A 139 14.13 -8.85 6.35
CA ALA A 139 14.84 -9.73 7.26
C ALA A 139 14.88 -9.14 8.69
N GLN A 140 15.05 -7.83 8.83
CA GLN A 140 14.93 -7.15 10.12
C GLN A 140 13.52 -7.32 10.70
N MET A 141 12.47 -7.08 9.89
CA MET A 141 11.07 -7.29 10.31
C MET A 141 10.78 -8.74 10.72
N GLU A 142 11.36 -9.72 10.01
CA GLU A 142 11.19 -11.14 10.36
C GLU A 142 11.82 -11.49 11.72
N ASN A 143 12.98 -10.89 12.04
CA ASN A 143 13.61 -11.07 13.36
C ASN A 143 12.83 -10.37 14.49
N GLU A 144 12.22 -9.24 14.17
CA GLU A 144 11.43 -8.43 15.11
C GLU A 144 10.05 -9.01 15.40
N ILE A 145 9.52 -9.91 14.57
CA ILE A 145 8.11 -10.35 14.64
C ILE A 145 7.72 -11.04 15.95
N GLN A 146 8.70 -11.63 16.63
CA GLN A 146 8.49 -12.32 17.91
C GLN A 146 8.51 -11.35 19.11
N ASP A 147 8.91 -10.10 18.92
CA ASP A 147 8.94 -9.08 19.98
C ASP A 147 7.68 -8.20 19.95
N ASP A 148 6.81 -8.42 20.93
CA ASP A 148 5.56 -7.69 21.13
C ASP A 148 5.76 -6.19 21.40
N ASN A 149 6.98 -5.76 21.76
CA ASN A 149 7.30 -4.37 22.07
C ASN A 149 7.62 -3.54 20.83
N VAL A 150 7.81 -4.18 19.68
CA VAL A 150 8.07 -3.48 18.42
C VAL A 150 6.85 -2.66 18.03
N PHE A 151 7.06 -1.35 17.81
CA PHE A 151 5.98 -0.36 17.71
C PHE A 151 4.87 -0.74 16.72
N TYR A 152 5.24 -1.19 15.52
CA TYR A 152 4.26 -1.52 14.47
C TYR A 152 3.47 -2.80 14.77
N ILE A 153 4.07 -3.77 15.46
CA ILE A 153 3.40 -5.00 15.93
C ILE A 153 2.47 -4.67 17.10
N SER A 154 2.98 -3.90 18.06
CA SER A 154 2.26 -3.48 19.24
C SER A 154 0.99 -2.70 18.88
N ARG A 155 1.07 -1.77 17.91
CA ARG A 155 -0.09 -1.00 17.43
C ARG A 155 -1.22 -1.90 16.95
N MET A 156 -0.90 -2.86 16.09
CA MET A 156 -1.84 -3.82 15.50
C MET A 156 -2.55 -4.65 16.59
N LEU A 157 -1.77 -5.22 17.51
CA LEU A 157 -2.29 -6.07 18.59
C LEU A 157 -3.07 -5.27 19.64
N THR A 158 -2.65 -4.04 19.92
CA THR A 158 -3.33 -3.14 20.85
C THR A 158 -4.68 -2.69 20.29
N SER A 159 -4.79 -2.45 18.98
CA SER A 159 -6.08 -2.17 18.33
C SER A 159 -7.06 -3.34 18.54
N TYR A 160 -6.62 -4.57 18.27
CA TYR A 160 -7.41 -5.77 18.53
C TYR A 160 -7.84 -5.88 20.00
N GLU A 161 -6.89 -5.73 20.92
CA GLU A 161 -7.14 -5.83 22.36
C GLU A 161 -8.11 -4.75 22.87
N ARG A 162 -7.99 -3.51 22.37
CA ARG A 162 -8.95 -2.43 22.66
C ARG A 162 -10.36 -2.82 22.24
N GLY A 163 -10.51 -3.35 21.03
CA GLY A 163 -11.79 -3.85 20.52
C GLY A 163 -12.40 -4.91 21.42
N PHE A 164 -11.59 -5.91 21.80
CA PHE A 164 -12.01 -7.00 22.66
C PHE A 164 -12.51 -6.50 24.03
N LEU A 165 -11.75 -5.60 24.67
CA LEU A 165 -12.13 -5.00 25.95
C LEU A 165 -13.43 -4.19 25.85
N ARG A 166 -13.65 -3.48 24.73
CA ARG A 166 -14.92 -2.78 24.49
C ARG A 166 -16.10 -3.75 24.36
N GLY A 167 -15.91 -4.90 23.71
CA GLY A 167 -16.93 -5.94 23.62
C GLY A 167 -17.29 -6.53 24.98
N LEU A 168 -16.28 -6.83 25.81
CA LEU A 168 -16.50 -7.27 27.20
C LEU A 168 -17.27 -6.23 28.03
N ALA A 169 -16.91 -4.95 27.89
CA ALA A 169 -17.60 -3.87 28.58
C ALA A 169 -19.08 -3.78 28.15
N ALA A 170 -19.37 -3.95 26.86
CA ALA A 170 -20.73 -3.97 26.33
C ALA A 170 -21.57 -5.12 26.92
N LEU A 171 -21.02 -6.35 26.94
CA LEU A 171 -21.66 -7.51 27.57
C LEU A 171 -21.92 -7.28 29.06
N SER A 172 -20.94 -6.73 29.78
CA SER A 172 -21.07 -6.42 31.21
C SER A 172 -22.21 -5.43 31.46
N LEU A 173 -22.28 -4.33 30.69
CA LEU A 173 -23.35 -3.34 30.82
C LEU A 173 -24.74 -3.93 30.50
N GLU A 174 -24.84 -4.82 29.52
CA GLU A 174 -26.09 -5.51 29.18
C GLU A 174 -26.55 -6.42 30.33
N THR A 175 -25.64 -7.23 30.89
CA THR A 175 -25.97 -8.11 32.02
C THR A 175 -26.38 -7.34 33.28
N VAL A 176 -25.78 -6.18 33.55
CA VAL A 176 -26.15 -5.31 34.68
C VAL A 176 -27.55 -4.72 34.48
N LYS A 177 -27.89 -4.26 33.27
CA LYS A 177 -29.23 -3.74 32.96
C LYS A 177 -30.33 -4.78 33.15
N ILE A 178 -30.09 -6.02 32.71
CA ILE A 178 -31.06 -7.12 32.87
C ILE A 178 -31.32 -7.42 34.35
N LYS A 179 -30.32 -7.31 35.22
CA LYS A 179 -30.47 -7.56 36.67
C LYS A 179 -31.21 -6.44 37.43
N GLN A 180 -31.39 -5.26 36.82
CA GLN A 180 -32.07 -4.11 37.43
C GLN A 180 -33.58 -4.03 37.07
N LEU A 181 -34.05 -4.92 36.20
CA LEU A 181 -35.47 -5.10 35.83
C LEU A 181 -36.06 -6.30 36.58
#